data_AF-A0A6G1R4G0-F1
#
_entry.id   AF-A0A6G1R4G0-F1
#
_cell.length_a   1.000
_cell.length_b   1.000
_cell.length_c   1.000
_cell.angle_alpha   90.00
_cell.angle_beta   90.00
_cell.angle_gamma   90.00
#
_symmetry.space_group_name_H-M   'P 1'
#
loop_
_entity.id
_entity.type
_entity.pdbx_description
1 polymer ?
#
loop_
_entity_poly.entity_id
_entity_poly.type
_entity_poly.pdbx_seq_one_letter_code
_entity_poly.pdbx_strand_id
1 'polypeptide(L)'
;MSTQDERQINTEYAVSLLEQLKFFYEQQLLTDIVLIVEGTEFPCHKMVLATCSSYFRAMFMSGLSESKQTHVHLRNVDAATLQIIITYAYTGNLAISDSTVEQLYETACFLQVRMF
;
A
#
# COMPACT_ATOMS: atom_id res chain seq x y z
N MET A 1 42.75 7.05 -1.94
CA MET A 1 41.73 5.98 -2.10
C MET A 1 40.37 6.64 -1.95
N SER A 2 39.64 6.76 -3.05
CA SER A 2 38.46 7.60 -3.22
C SER A 2 37.23 7.05 -2.50
N THR A 3 36.74 7.83 -1.52
CA THR A 3 35.33 8.13 -1.17
C THR A 3 34.26 7.09 -1.57
N GLN A 4 33.83 6.26 -0.61
CA GLN A 4 32.44 5.79 -0.57
C GLN A 4 31.60 6.93 0.01
N ASP A 5 31.14 7.81 -0.89
CA ASP A 5 30.10 8.78 -0.62
C ASP A 5 28.77 8.00 -0.61
N GLU A 6 28.40 7.44 0.55
CA GLU A 6 27.04 6.94 0.77
C GLU A 6 26.10 8.14 0.65
N ARG A 7 25.60 8.41 -0.57
CA ARG A 7 24.66 9.50 -0.80
C ARG A 7 23.40 9.22 -0.01
N GLN A 8 23.27 9.91 1.12
CA GLN A 8 22.10 9.89 1.97
C GLN A 8 20.86 10.24 1.15
N ILE A 9 19.72 9.59 1.43
CA ILE A 9 18.44 9.93 0.79
C ILE A 9 18.12 11.39 1.09
N ASN A 10 17.87 12.18 0.05
CA ASN A 10 17.36 13.54 0.21
C ASN A 10 15.92 13.49 0.73
N THR A 11 15.73 13.91 1.98
CA THR A 11 14.42 13.84 2.67
C THR A 11 13.39 14.78 2.05
N GLU A 12 13.79 15.96 1.56
CA GLU A 12 12.87 16.89 0.88
C GLU A 12 12.31 16.25 -0.40
N TYR A 13 13.17 15.58 -1.16
CA TYR A 13 12.75 14.83 -2.34
C TYR A 13 11.84 13.65 -1.97
N ALA A 14 12.14 12.92 -0.89
CA ALA A 14 11.30 11.82 -0.43
C ALA A 14 9.88 12.28 -0.02
N VAL A 15 9.77 13.43 0.66
CA VAL A 15 8.48 14.05 0.99
C VAL A 15 7.72 14.43 -0.29
N SER A 16 8.37 15.15 -1.21
CA SER A 16 7.76 15.54 -2.49
C SER A 16 7.35 14.34 -3.36
N LEU A 17 8.11 13.25 -3.31
CA LEU A 17 7.77 12.00 -4.00
C LEU A 17 6.48 11.39 -3.42
N LEU A 18 6.36 11.32 -2.09
CA LEU A 18 5.17 10.77 -1.44
C LEU A 18 3.93 11.63 -1.74
N GLU A 19 4.06 12.96 -1.73
CA GLU A 19 2.99 13.89 -2.11
C GLU A 19 2.50 13.63 -3.55
N GLN A 20 3.42 13.40 -4.49
CA GLN A 20 3.07 13.08 -5.87
C GLN A 20 2.41 11.69 -6.00
N LEU A 21 2.90 10.68 -5.29
CA LEU A 21 2.29 9.35 -5.28
C LEU A 21 0.87 9.40 -4.71
N LYS A 22 0.65 10.18 -3.65
CA LYS A 22 -0.67 10.45 -3.10
C LYS A 22 -1.57 11.14 -4.13
N PHE A 23 -1.08 12.18 -4.81
CA PHE A 23 -1.82 12.86 -5.87
C PHE A 23 -2.22 11.89 -6.99
N PHE A 24 -1.33 11.02 -7.45
CA PHE A 24 -1.65 10.00 -8.46
C PHE A 24 -2.71 9.02 -7.98
N TYR A 25 -2.66 8.60 -6.70
CA TYR A 25 -3.70 7.76 -6.12
C TYR A 25 -5.07 8.45 -6.09
N GLU A 26 -5.14 9.70 -5.60
CA GLU A 26 -6.39 10.46 -5.53
C GLU A 26 -7.00 10.74 -6.92
N GLN A 27 -6.16 10.92 -7.93
CA GLN A 27 -6.57 11.13 -9.32
C GLN A 27 -6.71 9.83 -10.14
N GLN A 28 -6.46 8.67 -9.52
CA GLN A 28 -6.43 7.35 -10.18
C GLN A 28 -5.53 7.31 -11.43
N LEU A 29 -4.43 8.06 -11.42
CA LEU A 29 -3.43 8.08 -12.48
C LEU A 29 -2.45 6.95 -12.25
N LEU A 30 -2.03 6.27 -13.33
CA LEU A 30 -0.98 5.24 -13.31
C LEU A 30 -1.25 4.04 -12.38
N THR A 31 -2.49 3.84 -11.94
CA THR A 31 -2.89 2.65 -11.18
C THR A 31 -2.82 1.41 -12.05
N ASP A 32 -2.23 0.34 -11.54
CA ASP A 32 -1.94 -0.91 -12.26
C ASP A 32 -2.55 -2.15 -11.57
N ILE A 33 -3.32 -1.94 -10.50
CA ILE A 33 -4.08 -2.96 -9.79
C ILE A 33 -5.39 -2.38 -9.24
N VAL A 34 -6.44 -3.18 -9.23
CA VAL A 34 -7.72 -2.90 -8.55
C VAL A 34 -7.93 -3.96 -7.48
N LEU A 35 -8.01 -3.55 -6.20
CA LEU A 35 -8.43 -4.44 -5.12
C LEU A 35 -9.94 -4.40 -5.01
N ILE A 36 -10.59 -5.55 -4.87
CA ILE A 36 -12.04 -5.65 -4.79
C ILE A 36 -12.41 -6.27 -3.43
N VAL A 37 -13.16 -5.53 -2.63
CA VAL A 37 -13.63 -5.93 -1.30
C VAL A 37 -15.09 -5.58 -1.16
N GLU A 38 -15.93 -6.56 -0.80
CA GLU A 38 -17.39 -6.35 -0.60
C GLU A 38 -18.08 -5.67 -1.80
N GLY A 39 -17.57 -5.89 -3.02
CA GLY A 39 -18.06 -5.25 -4.25
C GLY A 39 -17.56 -3.81 -4.48
N THR A 40 -16.79 -3.26 -3.55
CA THR A 40 -16.12 -1.96 -3.69
C THR A 40 -14.75 -2.14 -4.35
N GLU A 41 -14.44 -1.27 -5.31
CA GLU A 41 -13.18 -1.28 -6.06
C GLU A 41 -12.21 -0.21 -5.55
N PHE A 42 -10.95 -0.59 -5.41
CA PHE A 42 -9.85 0.28 -4.98
C PHE A 42 -8.71 0.24 -6.01
N PRO A 43 -8.72 1.15 -7.01
CA PRO A 43 -7.60 1.33 -7.92
C PRO A 43 -6.37 1.82 -7.13
N CYS A 44 -5.23 1.15 -7.31
CA CYS A 44 -4.01 1.36 -6.54
C CYS A 44 -2.76 1.12 -7.39
N HIS A 45 -1.59 1.39 -6.81
CA HIS A 45 -0.29 1.13 -7.41
C HIS A 45 0.36 -0.10 -6.74
N LYS A 46 0.69 -1.14 -7.51
CA LYS A 46 1.37 -2.35 -7.03
C LYS A 46 2.64 -2.01 -6.28
N MET A 47 3.41 -1.04 -6.78
CA MET A 47 4.68 -0.65 -6.16
C MET A 47 4.49 -0.07 -4.75
N VAL A 48 3.48 0.76 -4.53
CA VAL A 48 3.22 1.39 -3.23
C VAL A 48 2.67 0.37 -2.23
N LEU A 49 1.78 -0.52 -2.69
CA LEU A 49 1.30 -1.62 -1.85
C LEU A 49 2.41 -2.60 -1.49
N ALA A 50 3.32 -2.93 -2.42
CA ALA A 50 4.45 -3.81 -2.15
C ALA A 50 5.48 -3.19 -1.20
N THR A 51 5.64 -1.86 -1.18
CA THR A 51 6.55 -1.21 -0.22
C THR A 51 6.03 -1.33 1.20
N CYS A 52 4.73 -1.16 1.43
CA CYS A 52 4.13 -1.21 2.76
C CYS A 52 3.76 -2.62 3.25
N SER A 53 3.53 -3.60 2.35
CA SER A 53 3.04 -4.94 2.70
C SER A 53 3.87 -6.07 2.07
N SER A 54 4.33 -7.02 2.88
CA SER A 54 5.01 -8.22 2.37
C SER A 54 4.05 -9.19 1.68
N TYR A 55 2.78 -9.21 2.07
CA TYR A 55 1.74 -9.97 1.36
C TYR A 55 1.61 -9.51 -0.09
N PHE A 56 1.40 -8.20 -0.31
CA PHE A 56 1.28 -7.65 -1.66
C PHE A 56 2.58 -7.78 -2.45
N ARG A 57 3.73 -7.58 -1.79
CA ARG A 57 5.04 -7.82 -2.41
C ARG A 57 5.18 -9.25 -2.92
N ALA A 58 4.89 -10.25 -2.08
CA ALA A 58 4.96 -11.65 -2.48
C ALA A 58 3.98 -11.95 -3.62
N MET A 59 2.73 -11.46 -3.53
CA MET A 59 1.71 -11.64 -4.56
C MET A 59 2.17 -11.09 -5.91
N PHE A 60 2.65 -9.85 -5.97
CA PHE A 60 3.07 -9.18 -7.21
C PHE A 60 4.41 -9.67 -7.75
N MET A 61 5.28 -10.24 -6.93
CA MET A 61 6.62 -10.72 -7.34
C MET A 61 6.69 -12.25 -7.51
N SER A 62 5.61 -12.99 -7.25
CA SER A 62 5.60 -14.46 -7.29
C SER A 62 5.88 -15.08 -8.67
N GLY A 63 5.70 -14.33 -9.75
CA GLY A 63 5.81 -14.83 -11.13
C GLY A 63 4.68 -15.80 -11.54
N LEU A 64 3.71 -16.02 -10.66
CA LEU A 64 2.54 -16.87 -10.89
C LEU A 64 1.48 -16.14 -11.72
N SER A 65 0.40 -16.83 -12.08
CA SER A 65 -0.71 -16.21 -12.81
C SER A 65 -1.33 -15.03 -12.06
N GLU A 66 -1.34 -15.12 -10.74
CA GLU A 66 -1.82 -14.17 -9.76
C GLU A 66 -1.04 -12.84 -9.82
N SER A 67 0.26 -12.88 -10.12
CA SER A 67 1.07 -11.66 -10.24
C SER A 67 0.71 -10.82 -11.48
N LYS A 68 0.08 -11.45 -12.49
CA LYS A 68 -0.38 -10.81 -13.72
C LYS A 68 -1.81 -10.27 -13.64
N GLN A 69 -2.53 -10.57 -12.55
CA GLN A 69 -3.88 -10.06 -12.38
C GLN A 69 -3.87 -8.54 -12.23
N THR A 70 -4.89 -7.91 -12.82
CA THR A 70 -5.18 -6.47 -12.69
C THR A 70 -6.31 -6.21 -11.71
N HIS A 71 -7.07 -7.25 -11.32
CA HIS A 71 -8.15 -7.20 -10.35
C HIS A 71 -7.96 -8.33 -9.35
N VAL A 72 -7.93 -8.02 -8.06
CA VAL A 72 -7.71 -8.99 -6.98
C VAL A 72 -8.83 -8.88 -5.96
N HIS A 73 -9.54 -9.98 -5.76
CA HIS A 73 -10.56 -10.07 -4.72
C HIS A 73 -9.92 -10.43 -3.38
N LEU A 74 -10.02 -9.54 -2.40
CA LEU A 74 -9.62 -9.85 -1.03
C LEU A 74 -10.86 -10.34 -0.26
N ARG A 75 -10.70 -11.51 0.35
CA ARG A 75 -11.70 -12.11 1.23
C ARG A 75 -11.21 -11.93 2.66
N ASN A 76 -12.12 -11.71 3.60
CA ASN A 76 -11.81 -11.51 5.04
C ASN A 76 -11.20 -10.15 5.40
N VAL A 77 -11.43 -9.14 4.57
CA VAL A 77 -11.12 -7.74 4.86
C VAL A 77 -12.38 -6.95 4.58
N ASP A 78 -12.72 -5.98 5.43
CA ASP A 78 -13.82 -5.04 5.17
C ASP A 78 -13.32 -3.81 4.40
N ALA A 79 -14.22 -3.18 3.65
CA ALA A 79 -13.87 -2.05 2.78
C ALA A 79 -13.31 -0.84 3.56
N ALA A 80 -13.81 -0.58 4.77
CA ALA A 80 -13.39 0.58 5.57
C ALA A 80 -11.97 0.41 6.10
N THR A 81 -11.64 -0.77 6.61
CA THR A 81 -10.29 -1.08 7.09
C THR A 81 -9.27 -1.10 5.96
N LEU A 82 -9.64 -1.65 4.79
CA LEU A 82 -8.75 -1.61 3.62
C LEU A 82 -8.47 -0.16 3.20
N GLN A 83 -9.48 0.72 3.20
CA GLN A 83 -9.30 2.14 2.89
C GLN A 83 -8.31 2.80 3.85
N ILE A 84 -8.35 2.49 5.16
CA ILE A 84 -7.40 3.02 6.14
C ILE A 84 -5.97 2.56 5.82
N ILE A 85 -5.78 1.28 5.48
CA ILE A 85 -4.46 0.72 5.13
C ILE A 85 -3.91 1.32 3.83
N ILE A 86 -4.76 1.47 2.81
CA ILE A 86 -4.35 2.12 1.55
C ILE A 86 -3.97 3.57 1.83
N THR A 87 -4.77 4.30 2.60
CA THR A 87 -4.46 5.68 3.00
C THR A 87 -3.13 5.76 3.71
N TYR A 88 -2.85 4.85 4.64
CA TYR A 88 -1.55 4.73 5.30
C TYR A 88 -0.41 4.50 4.29
N ALA A 89 -0.60 3.63 3.29
CA ALA A 89 0.41 3.37 2.27
C ALA A 89 0.81 4.64 1.46
N TYR A 90 -0.12 5.58 1.26
CA TYR A 90 0.11 6.82 0.51
C TYR A 90 0.42 8.05 1.37
N THR A 91 0.31 7.96 2.70
CA THR A 91 0.47 9.13 3.59
C THR A 91 1.42 8.89 4.74
N GLY A 92 1.64 7.64 5.13
CA GLY A 92 2.29 7.28 6.39
C GLY A 92 1.43 7.55 7.64
N ASN A 93 0.19 8.04 7.46
CA ASN A 93 -0.72 8.37 8.55
C ASN A 93 -1.77 7.28 8.72
N LEU A 94 -1.90 6.78 9.94
CA LEU A 94 -2.91 5.79 10.31
C LEU A 94 -3.94 6.45 11.23
N ALA A 95 -5.17 6.61 10.73
CA ALA A 95 -6.27 7.11 11.54
C ALA A 95 -6.90 5.92 12.28
N ILE A 96 -6.61 5.78 13.57
CA ILE A 96 -7.16 4.73 14.43
C ILE A 96 -8.21 5.36 15.36
N SER A 97 -9.31 4.65 15.55
CA SER A 97 -10.30 4.93 16.59
C SER A 97 -10.47 3.68 17.47
N ASP A 98 -10.93 3.85 18.71
CA ASP A 98 -11.18 2.73 19.63
C ASP A 98 -12.15 1.69 19.03
N SER A 99 -13.07 2.13 18.17
CA SER A 99 -14.02 1.26 17.48
C SER A 99 -13.43 0.47 16.29
N THR A 100 -12.31 0.91 15.73
CA THR A 100 -11.72 0.32 14.50
C THR A 100 -10.40 -0.40 14.74
N VAL A 101 -9.83 -0.28 15.95
CA VAL A 101 -8.47 -0.76 16.24
C VAL A 101 -8.32 -2.28 16.10
N GLU A 102 -9.31 -3.06 16.54
CA GLU A 102 -9.24 -4.53 16.50
C GLU A 102 -9.28 -5.06 15.05
N GLN A 103 -10.27 -4.62 14.27
CA GLN A 103 -10.42 -4.99 12.86
C GLN A 103 -9.22 -4.52 12.01
N LEU A 104 -8.72 -3.32 12.31
CA LEU A 104 -7.54 -2.77 11.66
C LEU A 104 -6.29 -3.59 11.96
N TYR A 105 -6.11 -4.00 13.22
CA TYR A 105 -4.99 -4.83 13.62
C TYR A 105 -5.04 -6.20 12.94
N GLU A 106 -6.19 -6.86 12.95
CA GLU A 106 -6.37 -8.16 12.27
C GLU A 106 -6.06 -8.06 10.78
N THR A 107 -6.60 -7.03 10.11
CA THR A 107 -6.37 -6.82 8.68
C THR A 107 -4.92 -6.48 8.38
N ALA A 108 -4.28 -5.64 9.22
CA ALA A 108 -2.87 -5.32 9.08
C ALA A 108 -1.97 -6.54 9.24
N CYS A 109 -2.29 -7.44 10.19
CA CYS A 109 -1.61 -8.73 10.34
C CYS A 109 -1.82 -9.64 9.13
N PHE A 110 -3.06 -9.77 8.65
CA PHE A 110 -3.39 -10.57 7.47
C PHE A 110 -2.64 -10.08 6.22
N LEU A 111 -2.68 -8.78 5.97
CA LEU A 111 -1.98 -8.13 4.85
C LEU A 111 -0.49 -7.91 5.13
N GLN A 112 0.03 -8.32 6.29
CA GLN A 112 1.42 -8.15 6.70
C GLN A 112 1.95 -6.74 6.44
N VAL A 113 1.16 -5.73 6.83
CA VAL A 113 1.52 -4.32 6.72
C VAL A 113 2.63 -4.04 7.72
N ARG A 114 3.74 -3.46 7.26
CA ARG A 114 4.77 -2.96 8.17
C ARG A 114 4.24 -1.73 8.90
N MET A 115 3.73 -1.94 10.10
CA MET A 115 3.44 -0.89 11.05
C MET A 115 4.60 -0.83 12.05
N PHE A 116 5.39 0.25 11.94
CA PHE A 116 6.62 0.57 12.69
C PHE A 116 7.86 -0.26 12.35
#